data_AF-A0A1C0SRX2-F1
#
_entry.id   AF-A0A1C0SRX2-F1
#
_cell.length_a   1.000
_cell.length_b   1.000
_cell.length_c   1.000
_cell.angle_alpha   90.00
_cell.angle_beta   90.00
_cell.angle_gamma   90.00
#
_symmetry.space_group_name_H-M   'P 1'
#
loop_
_entity.id
_entity.type
_entity.pdbx_description
1 polymer ?
#
loop_
_entity_poly.entity_id
_entity_poly.type
_entity_poly.pdbx_seq_one_letter_code
_entity_poly.pdbx_strand_id
1 'polypeptide(L)'
;MATAEAWLAAHPVIAVVSRDRGGGYGEAAARALPKAMQVADRWHLMENASGAFLDAVGKSMRDIRRSMGASTVKPDLLTRAERIQFEGYLRREEVNKAITAMYAPPTSH
;
A
#
# COMPACT_ATOMS: atom_id res chain seq x y z
N MET A 1 -24.75 15.75 16.29
CA MET A 1 -23.47 15.20 15.80
C MET A 1 -22.41 16.27 16.04
N ALA A 2 -21.37 15.98 16.83
CA ALA A 2 -20.26 16.92 17.01
C ALA A 2 -19.28 16.78 15.83
N THR A 3 -18.86 17.89 15.23
CA THR A 3 -17.85 17.91 14.16
C THR A 3 -16.44 17.82 14.76
N ALA A 4 -15.46 17.37 13.97
CA ALA A 4 -14.06 17.36 14.39
C ALA A 4 -13.58 18.76 14.80
N GLU A 5 -13.99 19.80 14.07
CA GLU A 5 -13.68 21.20 14.39
C GLU A 5 -14.21 21.61 15.76
N ALA A 6 -15.49 21.33 16.07
CA ALA A 6 -16.09 21.68 17.35
C ALA A 6 -15.42 20.94 18.52
N TRP A 7 -15.08 19.66 18.31
CA TRP A 7 -14.34 18.89 19.31
C TRP A 7 -12.93 19.47 19.53
N LEU A 8 -12.17 19.75 18.47
CA LEU A 8 -10.83 20.32 18.58
C LEU A 8 -10.84 21.70 19.26
N ALA A 9 -11.83 22.55 18.97
CA ALA A 9 -11.97 23.86 19.58
C ALA A 9 -12.21 23.79 21.10
N ALA A 10 -12.88 22.73 21.56
CA ALA A 10 -13.06 22.46 22.99
C ALA A 10 -11.79 21.96 23.70
N HIS A 11 -10.73 21.64 22.96
CA HIS A 11 -9.47 21.10 23.48
C HIS A 11 -8.26 21.96 23.09
N PRO A 12 -8.19 23.23 23.54
CA PRO A 12 -7.16 24.19 23.13
C PRO A 12 -5.74 23.82 23.59
N VAL A 13 -5.62 22.87 24.52
CA VAL A 13 -4.32 22.37 25.04
C VAL A 13 -3.58 21.47 24.05
N ILE A 14 -4.24 21.02 22.98
CA ILE A 14 -3.63 20.17 21.96
C ILE A 14 -2.62 21.01 21.17
N ALA A 15 -1.34 20.62 21.27
CA ALA A 15 -0.25 21.30 20.59
C ALA A 15 0.10 20.68 19.24
N VAL A 16 -0.25 19.40 19.00
CA VAL A 16 0.08 18.66 17.78
C VAL A 16 -1.13 17.86 17.31
N VAL A 17 -1.46 17.97 16.02
CA VAL A 17 -2.55 17.22 15.37
C VAL A 17 -1.95 16.34 14.27
N SER A 18 -1.97 15.03 14.47
CA SER A 18 -1.69 14.04 13.42
C SER A 18 -2.94 13.85 12.59
N ARG A 19 -2.87 14.05 11.27
CA ARG A 19 -4.04 14.00 10.40
C ARG A 19 -3.75 13.42 9.02
N ASP A 20 -4.81 12.90 8.40
CA ASP A 20 -4.80 12.47 7.00
C ASP A 20 -4.69 13.66 6.03
N ARG A 21 -4.25 13.42 4.79
CA ARG A 21 -4.15 14.44 3.74
C ARG A 21 -5.49 14.99 3.24
N GLY A 22 -6.62 14.39 3.59
CA GLY A 22 -7.95 14.91 3.26
C GLY A 22 -8.16 16.37 3.68
N GLY A 23 -8.52 17.24 2.73
CA GLY A 23 -8.60 18.69 2.91
C GLY A 23 -9.49 19.14 4.07
N GLY A 24 -10.62 18.46 4.28
CA GLY A 24 -11.58 18.81 5.33
C GLY A 24 -11.03 18.73 6.76
N TYR A 25 -10.15 17.76 7.04
CA TYR A 25 -9.56 17.63 8.38
C TYR A 25 -8.47 18.67 8.65
N GLY A 26 -7.68 19.00 7.62
CA GLY A 26 -6.65 20.04 7.74
C GLY A 26 -7.25 21.43 7.97
N GLU A 27 -8.33 21.76 7.26
CA GLU A 27 -9.07 23.01 7.45
C GLU A 27 -9.74 23.08 8.81
N ALA A 28 -10.42 22.01 9.24
CA ALA A 28 -11.05 21.93 10.55
C ALA A 28 -10.03 22.13 11.68
N ALA A 29 -8.87 21.47 11.59
CA ALA A 29 -7.79 21.63 12.57
C ALA A 29 -7.20 23.05 12.55
N ALA A 30 -7.01 23.65 11.37
CA ALA A 30 -6.49 25.01 11.24
C ALA A 30 -7.45 26.06 11.83
N ARG A 31 -8.78 25.88 11.65
CA ARG A 31 -9.79 26.76 12.22
C ARG A 31 -9.92 26.59 13.74
N ALA A 32 -9.97 25.35 14.22
CA ALA A 32 -10.17 25.05 15.63
C ALA A 32 -8.93 25.32 16.50
N LEU A 33 -7.73 25.03 15.98
CA LEU A 33 -6.47 25.09 16.70
C LEU A 33 -5.38 25.74 15.82
N PRO A 34 -5.44 27.06 15.57
CA PRO A 34 -4.53 27.75 14.65
C PRO A 34 -3.06 27.73 15.10
N LYS A 35 -2.80 27.45 16.38
CA LYS A 35 -1.45 27.34 16.95
C LYS A 35 -0.94 25.89 17.04
N ALA A 36 -1.79 24.90 16.81
CA ALA A 36 -1.37 23.51 16.86
C ALA A 36 -0.58 23.14 15.60
N MET A 37 0.54 22.45 15.79
CA MET A 37 1.33 21.92 14.69
C MET A 37 0.58 20.76 14.03
N GLN A 38 0.30 20.88 12.74
CA GLN A 38 -0.28 19.78 11.98
C GLN A 38 0.82 18.92 11.37
N VAL A 39 0.76 17.62 11.62
CA VAL A 39 1.69 16.63 11.07
C VAL A 39 0.94 15.60 10.25
N ALA A 40 1.60 15.05 9.24
CA ALA A 40 1.06 13.97 8.46
C ALA A 40 0.96 12.70 9.31
N ASP A 41 -0.17 12.01 9.22
CA ASP A 41 -0.36 10.76 9.93
C ASP A 41 0.58 9.66 9.43
N ARG A 42 1.25 9.00 10.38
CA ARG A 42 2.27 7.99 10.09
C ARG A 42 1.71 6.79 9.34
N TRP A 43 0.51 6.33 9.69
CA TRP A 43 -0.08 5.17 9.02
C TRP A 43 -0.34 5.49 7.55
N HIS A 44 -0.96 6.64 7.27
CA HIS A 44 -1.21 7.08 5.90
C HIS A 44 0.08 7.31 5.11
N LEU A 45 1.16 7.79 5.73
CA LEU A 45 2.45 7.89 5.07
C LEU A 45 2.99 6.51 4.65
N MET A 46 2.96 5.53 5.55
CA MET A 46 3.48 4.19 5.29
C MET A 46 2.64 3.43 4.26
N GLU A 47 1.31 3.54 4.35
CA GLU A 47 0.38 2.89 3.42
C GLU A 47 0.58 3.43 1.99
N ASN A 48 0.57 4.77 1.84
CA ASN A 48 0.77 5.40 0.53
C ASN A 48 2.15 5.10 -0.05
N ALA A 49 3.20 5.13 0.78
CA ALA A 49 4.56 4.83 0.33
C ALA A 49 4.69 3.36 -0.10
N SER A 50 4.11 2.44 0.66
CA SER A 50 4.15 1.00 0.36
C SER A 50 3.38 0.69 -0.93
N GLY A 51 2.20 1.29 -1.11
CA GLY A 51 1.41 1.16 -2.35
C GLY A 51 2.16 1.71 -3.56
N ALA A 52 2.69 2.92 -3.47
CA ALA A 52 3.46 3.53 -4.56
C ALA A 52 4.71 2.73 -4.92
N PHE A 53 5.41 2.20 -3.92
CA PHE A 53 6.55 1.32 -4.13
C PHE A 53 6.16 0.02 -4.82
N LEU A 54 5.09 -0.64 -4.35
CA LEU A 54 4.59 -1.88 -4.95
C LEU A 54 4.19 -1.67 -6.41
N ASP A 55 3.53 -0.56 -6.73
CA ASP A 55 3.17 -0.21 -8.11
C ASP A 55 4.39 0.01 -9.00
N ALA A 56 5.39 0.76 -8.51
CA ALA A 56 6.61 1.04 -9.26
C ALA A 56 7.43 -0.24 -9.53
N VAL A 57 7.58 -1.08 -8.50
CA VAL A 57 8.26 -2.38 -8.61
C VAL A 57 7.47 -3.32 -9.51
N GLY A 58 6.15 -3.38 -9.36
CA GLY A 58 5.27 -4.19 -10.20
C GLY A 58 5.42 -3.88 -11.69
N LYS A 59 5.47 -2.59 -12.04
CA LYS A 59 5.69 -2.12 -13.43
C LYS A 59 7.06 -2.53 -13.98
N SER A 60 8.08 -2.59 -13.12
CA SER A 60 9.46 -2.89 -13.52
C SER A 60 9.84 -4.37 -13.37
N MET A 61 8.95 -5.18 -12.77
CA MET A 61 9.25 -6.56 -12.38
C MET A 61 9.61 -7.45 -13.58
N ARG A 62 9.03 -7.20 -14.76
CA ARG A 62 9.36 -7.94 -15.99
C ARG A 62 10.83 -7.72 -16.39
N ASP A 63 11.31 -6.48 -16.34
CA ASP A 63 12.69 -6.15 -16.70
C ASP A 63 13.68 -6.55 -15.59
N ILE A 64 13.27 -6.47 -14.32
CA ILE A 64 14.02 -7.02 -13.18
C ILE A 64 14.22 -8.53 -13.36
N ARG A 65 13.16 -9.28 -13.69
CA ARG A 65 13.27 -10.74 -13.95
C ARG A 65 14.15 -11.06 -15.14
N ARG A 66 14.07 -10.25 -16.20
CA ARG A 66 14.90 -10.42 -17.40
C ARG A 66 16.38 -10.19 -17.13
N SER A 67 16.71 -9.17 -16.33
CA SER A 67 18.09 -8.77 -16.02
C SER A 67 18.77 -9.66 -14.99
N MET A 68 18.04 -10.16 -13.99
CA MET A 68 18.63 -11.01 -12.96
C MET A 68 19.07 -12.38 -13.48
N GLY A 69 18.55 -12.85 -14.62
CA GLY A 69 18.77 -14.23 -15.10
C GLY A 69 18.36 -15.33 -14.10
N ALA A 70 17.78 -14.92 -12.97
CA ALA A 70 17.48 -15.76 -11.83
C ALA A 70 16.07 -16.34 -12.04
N SER A 71 16.01 -17.42 -12.80
CA SER A 71 14.80 -18.20 -12.98
C SER A 71 14.37 -18.92 -11.68
N THR A 72 15.17 -18.85 -10.60
CA THR A 72 14.95 -19.67 -9.41
C THR A 72 15.26 -18.90 -8.12
N VAL A 73 14.20 -18.54 -7.40
CA VAL A 73 14.29 -18.13 -6.00
C VAL A 73 14.61 -19.37 -5.17
N LYS A 74 15.70 -19.34 -4.40
CA LYS A 74 16.06 -20.40 -3.45
C LYS A 74 15.20 -20.27 -2.19
N PRO A 75 14.20 -21.15 -1.96
CA PRO A 75 13.20 -20.95 -0.92
C PRO A 75 13.77 -21.07 0.51
N ASP A 76 14.88 -21.77 0.65
CA ASP A 76 15.67 -21.94 1.87
C ASP A 76 16.35 -20.65 2.33
N LEU A 77 16.64 -19.72 1.41
CA LEU A 77 17.25 -18.42 1.72
C LEU A 77 16.23 -17.34 2.10
N LEU A 78 14.93 -17.64 2.00
CA LEU A 78 13.87 -16.68 2.32
C LEU A 78 13.65 -16.58 3.83
N THR A 79 13.57 -15.34 4.32
CA THR A 79 13.01 -15.06 5.64
C THR A 79 11.55 -15.54 5.72
N ARG A 80 11.02 -15.69 6.93
CA ARG A 80 9.64 -16.17 7.14
C ARG A 80 8.60 -15.33 6.40
N ALA A 81 8.76 -14.00 6.38
CA ALA A 81 7.84 -13.10 5.68
C ALA A 81 7.94 -13.26 4.15
N GLU A 82 9.17 -13.33 3.62
CA GLU A 82 9.39 -13.52 2.18
C GLU A 82 8.88 -14.88 1.69
N ARG A 83 8.99 -15.93 2.50
CA ARG A 83 8.45 -17.26 2.20
C ARG A 83 6.93 -17.24 2.05
N ILE A 84 6.22 -16.57 2.96
CA ILE A 84 4.76 -16.41 2.89
C ILE A 84 4.35 -15.66 1.60
N GLN A 85 5.10 -14.61 1.24
CA GLN A 85 4.84 -13.86 0.01
C GLN A 85 5.13 -14.69 -1.25
N PHE A 86 6.20 -15.48 -1.25
CA PHE A 86 6.57 -16.38 -2.34
C PHE A 86 5.56 -17.51 -2.53
N GLU A 87 5.11 -18.17 -1.46
CA GLU A 87 4.04 -19.16 -1.48
C GLU A 87 2.73 -18.57 -2.00
N GLY A 88 2.39 -17.35 -1.56
CA GLY A 88 1.27 -16.61 -2.12
C GLY A 88 1.43 -16.36 -3.62
N TYR A 89 2.63 -16.03 -4.10
CA TYR A 89 2.91 -15.80 -5.52
C TYR A 89 2.71 -17.08 -6.33
N LEU A 90 3.21 -18.23 -5.86
CA LEU A 90 3.02 -19.53 -6.53
C LEU A 90 1.55 -19.89 -6.69
N ARG A 91 0.73 -19.70 -5.66
CA ARG A 91 -0.73 -19.91 -5.76
C ARG A 91 -1.39 -19.02 -6.82
N ARG A 92 -0.97 -17.75 -6.93
CA ARG A 92 -1.49 -16.82 -7.94
C ARG A 92 -1.05 -17.20 -9.35
N GLU A 93 0.19 -17.65 -9.53
CA GLU A 93 0.69 -18.22 -10.79
C GLU A 93 -0.15 -19.42 -11.25
N GLU A 94 -0.43 -20.34 -10.33
CA GLU A 94 -1.24 -21.53 -10.61
C GLU A 94 -2.67 -21.17 -11.02
N VAL A 95 -3.32 -20.27 -10.28
CA VAL A 95 -4.64 -19.73 -10.62
C VAL A 95 -4.63 -19.03 -11.98
N ASN A 96 -3.63 -18.20 -12.27
CA ASN A 96 -3.52 -17.49 -13.55
C ASN A 96 -3.31 -18.45 -14.73
N LYS A 97 -2.53 -19.53 -14.55
CA LYS A 97 -2.36 -20.59 -15.56
C LYS A 97 -3.67 -21.33 -15.80
N ALA A 98 -4.41 -21.68 -14.75
CA ALA A 98 -5.70 -22.34 -14.86
C ALA A 98 -6.72 -21.46 -15.62
N ILE A 99 -6.79 -20.17 -15.29
CA ILE A 99 -7.63 -19.20 -16.00
C ILE A 99 -7.22 -19.12 -17.48
N THR A 100 -5.93 -18.99 -17.77
CA THR A 100 -5.44 -18.91 -19.15
C THR A 100 -5.76 -20.18 -19.95
N ALA A 101 -5.67 -21.36 -19.34
CA ALA A 101 -6.04 -22.63 -19.96
C ALA A 101 -7.55 -22.73 -20.24
N MET A 102 -8.40 -22.17 -19.37
CA MET A 102 -9.86 -22.12 -19.60
C MET A 102 -10.24 -21.23 -20.79
N TYR A 103 -9.47 -20.18 -21.08
CA TYR A 103 -9.71 -19.25 -22.18
C TYR A 103 -8.88 -19.55 -23.44
N ALA A 104 -8.11 -20.65 -23.48
CA ALA A 104 -7.36 -21.04 -24.66
C ALA A 104 -8.33 -21.51 -25.78
N PRO A 105 -8.25 -20.96 -27.00
CA PRO A 105 -9.12 -21.37 -28.10
C PRO A 105 -8.90 -22.86 -28.42
N PRO A 106 -9.95 -23.61 -28.82
CA PRO A 106 -9.81 -25.02 -29.16
C PRO A 106 -8.83 -25.18 -30.32
N THR A 107 -7.83 -26.04 -30.13
CA THR A 107 -6.89 -26.42 -31.17
C THR A 107 -7.65 -27.06 -32.33
N SER A 108 -7.61 -26.41 -33.49
CA SER A 108 -8.21 -26.90 -34.72
C SER A 108 -7.47 -28.18 -35.17
N HIS A 109 -8.21 -29.29 -35.24
CA HIS A 109 -7.81 -30.50 -35.95
C HIS A 109 -8.56 -30.59 -37.28
#